data_AF-A0A6G0VRK7-F1
#
_entry.id   AF-A0A6G0VRK7-F1
#
_cell.length_a   1.000
_cell.length_b   1.000
_cell.length_c   1.000
_cell.angle_alpha   90.00
_cell.angle_beta   90.00
_cell.angle_gamma   90.00
#
_symmetry.space_group_name_H-M   'P 1'
#
loop_
_entity.id
_entity.type
_entity.pdbx_description
1 polymer ?
#
loop_
_entity_poly.entity_id
_entity_poly.type
_entity_poly.pdbx_seq_one_letter_code
_entity_poly.pdbx_strand_id
1 'polypeptide(L)'
;MPKRKCIFNDRQKKLYKCFVDDRDVSEANCIICDCYVSVANKGSYDLKAHLDTTKHKSRIASSAVSSSVILDNFVINKNTHDILKVSAVEGTLAFHTVVHHHSYRSMDCTPVILRSITTFSEIVIECLKSIPFTSIATDASNHGNTKMFPILIQYYDYLNGGINVKLIDIKNTKNETSDTVCELLLESRNKNNIKSKCIAFVGDNTNTNFGGINRISGQNIFTKLKSSVNKNLLGVGCPAHILHNAIHHGVDQFD
;
A
#
# COMPACT_ATOMS: atom_id res chain seq x y z
N MET A 1 20.01 -24.99 38.72
CA MET A 1 19.89 -25.52 37.34
C MET A 1 20.07 -24.38 36.35
N PRO A 2 20.95 -24.48 35.35
CA PRO A 2 21.03 -23.48 34.29
C PRO A 2 19.69 -23.44 33.54
N LYS A 3 19.11 -22.26 33.32
CA LYS A 3 17.91 -22.11 32.49
C LYS A 3 18.26 -22.57 31.07
N ARG A 4 17.43 -23.45 30.50
CA ARG A 4 17.63 -23.99 29.15
C ARG A 4 17.55 -22.83 28.15
N LYS A 5 18.58 -22.64 27.33
CA LYS A 5 18.61 -21.58 26.31
C LYS A 5 17.55 -21.88 25.25
N CYS A 6 16.81 -20.85 24.84
CA CYS A 6 15.88 -20.93 23.73
C CYS A 6 16.63 -20.94 22.39
N ILE A 7 16.10 -21.69 21.43
CA ILE A 7 16.64 -21.87 20.08
C ILE A 7 15.76 -21.13 19.08
N PHE A 8 16.39 -20.50 18.09
CA PHE A 8 15.70 -19.86 16.97
C PHE A 8 15.09 -20.94 16.05
N ASN A 9 13.76 -21.08 16.12
CA ASN A 9 13.05 -22.21 15.49
C ASN A 9 12.21 -21.78 14.28
N ASP A 10 11.76 -22.75 13.49
CA ASP A 10 11.01 -22.48 12.26
C ASP A 10 9.68 -21.75 12.49
N ARG A 11 9.07 -21.91 13.68
CA ARG A 11 7.88 -21.15 14.06
C ARG A 11 8.22 -19.66 14.19
N GLN A 12 9.36 -19.31 14.79
CA GLN A 12 9.83 -17.93 14.88
C GLN A 12 10.23 -17.38 13.51
N LYS A 13 10.87 -18.16 12.64
CA LYS A 13 11.18 -17.76 11.26
C LYS A 13 9.92 -17.42 10.46
N LYS A 14 8.87 -18.24 10.59
CA LYS A 14 7.56 -17.98 9.96
C LYS A 14 6.88 -16.71 10.49
N LEU A 15 7.01 -16.45 11.79
CA LEU A 15 6.38 -15.29 12.46
C LEU A 15 7.15 -13.98 12.23
N TYR A 16 8.47 -14.04 12.10
CA TYR A 16 9.34 -12.87 12.00
C TYR A 16 10.26 -12.98 10.79
N LYS A 17 9.71 -12.69 9.60
CA LYS A 17 10.36 -12.92 8.30
C LYS A 17 11.66 -12.14 8.09
N CYS A 18 11.89 -11.06 8.82
CA CYS A 18 13.12 -10.27 8.73
C CYS A 18 14.32 -10.92 9.45
N PHE A 19 14.13 -12.06 10.11
CA PHE A 19 15.19 -12.78 10.82
C PHE A 19 15.55 -14.09 10.13
N VAL A 20 16.85 -14.33 9.95
CA VAL A 20 17.42 -15.53 9.34
C VAL A 20 18.43 -16.22 10.25
N ASP A 21 18.63 -17.52 10.06
CA ASP A 21 19.73 -18.25 10.70
C ASP A 21 21.07 -17.83 10.09
N ASP A 22 22.12 -17.83 10.91
CA ASP A 22 23.45 -17.48 10.42
C ASP A 22 24.53 -18.11 11.31
N ARG A 23 24.83 -17.51 12.47
CA ARG A 23 26.01 -17.88 13.29
C ARG A 23 25.76 -18.93 14.36
N ASP A 24 24.64 -18.83 15.09
CA ASP A 24 24.35 -19.68 16.24
C ASP A 24 22.87 -20.03 16.29
N VAL A 25 22.57 -21.22 16.82
CA VAL A 25 21.20 -21.73 17.00
C VAL A 25 20.37 -20.88 17.96
N SER A 26 21.01 -20.07 18.81
CA SER A 26 20.34 -19.16 19.75
C SER A 26 20.42 -17.68 19.34
N GLU A 27 20.85 -17.40 18.11
CA GLU A 27 20.91 -16.05 17.55
C GLU A 27 20.13 -15.97 16.24
N ALA A 28 19.47 -14.84 16.02
CA ALA A 28 18.77 -14.54 14.79
C ALA A 28 19.39 -13.29 14.15
N ASN A 29 19.78 -13.37 12.88
CA ASN A 29 20.31 -12.22 12.13
C ASN A 29 19.14 -11.42 11.54
N CYS A 30 19.05 -10.14 11.89
CA CYS A 30 18.05 -9.23 11.33
C CYS A 30 18.56 -8.61 10.04
N ILE A 31 17.99 -8.98 8.90
CA ILE A 31 18.42 -8.50 7.57
C ILE A 31 18.23 -6.98 7.37
N ILE A 32 17.31 -6.38 8.12
CA ILE A 32 17.02 -4.93 8.05
C ILE A 32 18.06 -4.13 8.85
N CYS A 33 18.48 -4.68 9.98
CA CYS A 33 19.43 -4.04 10.88
C CYS A 33 20.87 -4.53 10.70
N ASP A 34 21.11 -5.55 9.90
CA ASP A 34 22.40 -6.21 9.77
C ASP A 34 23.05 -6.43 11.15
N CYS A 35 22.29 -7.07 12.04
CA CYS A 35 22.71 -7.30 13.41
C CYS A 35 22.05 -8.53 14.02
N TYR A 36 22.72 -9.10 15.00
CA TYR A 36 22.29 -10.32 15.66
C TYR A 36 21.49 -10.02 16.91
N VAL A 37 20.40 -10.77 17.09
CA VAL A 37 19.54 -10.74 18.27
C VAL A 37 19.60 -12.10 18.93
N SER A 38 20.07 -12.14 20.17
CA SER A 38 20.05 -13.38 20.95
C SER A 38 18.63 -13.69 21.39
N VAL A 39 18.18 -14.92 21.10
CA VAL A 39 16.90 -15.44 21.58
C VAL A 39 17.07 -16.33 22.82
N ALA A 40 18.31 -16.54 23.29
CA ALA A 40 18.64 -17.52 24.33
C ALA A 40 17.84 -17.34 25.63
N ASN A 41 17.49 -16.10 25.98
CA ASN A 41 16.91 -15.76 27.29
C ASN A 41 15.39 -15.67 27.27
N LYS A 42 14.81 -14.91 26.32
CA LYS A 42 13.35 -14.68 26.25
C LYS A 42 12.74 -15.09 24.90
N GLY A 43 13.49 -15.80 24.06
CA GLY A 43 12.99 -16.39 22.84
C GLY A 43 12.42 -15.33 21.89
N SER A 44 11.15 -15.54 21.49
CA SER A 44 10.42 -14.65 20.59
C SER A 44 10.19 -13.24 21.14
N TYR A 45 10.24 -13.07 22.46
CA TYR A 45 10.12 -11.74 23.06
C TYR A 45 11.30 -10.84 22.69
N ASP A 46 12.52 -11.39 22.66
CA ASP A 46 13.72 -10.63 22.31
C ASP A 46 13.68 -10.15 20.85
N LEU A 47 13.13 -10.98 19.95
CA LEU A 47 12.87 -10.59 18.56
C LEU A 47 11.85 -9.44 18.48
N LYS A 48 10.74 -9.56 19.21
CA LYS A 48 9.71 -8.51 19.23
C LYS A 48 10.25 -7.20 19.81
N ALA A 49 11.02 -7.27 20.90
CA ALA A 49 11.66 -6.11 21.51
C ALA A 49 12.63 -5.43 20.53
N HIS A 50 13.39 -6.19 19.73
CA HIS A 50 14.24 -5.65 18.68
C HIS A 50 13.43 -4.87 17.63
N LEU A 51 12.33 -5.43 17.13
CA LEU A 51 11.45 -4.78 16.16
C LEU A 51 10.88 -3.45 16.68
N ASP A 52 10.69 -3.35 17.99
CA ASP A 52 10.16 -2.16 18.63
C ASP A 52 11.19 -1.04 18.85
N THR A 53 12.48 -1.32 18.66
CA THR A 53 13.53 -0.32 18.80
C THR A 53 13.43 0.81 17.77
N THR A 54 13.82 2.02 18.17
CA THR A 54 13.88 3.19 17.29
C THR A 54 14.83 2.96 16.11
N LYS A 55 15.95 2.26 16.34
CA LYS A 55 16.93 1.90 15.31
C LYS A 55 16.35 0.99 14.22
N HIS A 56 15.55 0.00 14.61
CA HIS A 56 14.91 -0.89 13.64
C HIS A 56 13.85 -0.13 12.82
N LYS A 57 12.98 0.63 13.51
CA LYS A 57 11.94 1.45 12.88
C LYS A 57 12.51 2.50 11.92
N SER A 58 13.64 3.14 12.26
CA SER A 58 14.31 4.11 11.38
C SER A 58 14.97 3.46 10.18
N ARG A 59 15.58 2.27 10.32
CA ARG A 59 16.16 1.55 9.19
C ARG A 59 15.12 1.01 8.22
N ILE A 60 13.93 0.60 8.68
CA ILE A 60 12.80 0.30 7.78
C ILE A 60 12.46 1.54 6.95
N ALA A 61 12.42 2.72 7.58
CA ALA A 61 12.17 3.97 6.88
C ALA A 61 13.23 4.29 5.82
N SER A 62 14.49 3.96 6.09
CA SER A 62 15.61 4.22 5.18
C SER A 62 15.79 3.16 4.09
N SER A 63 15.45 1.89 4.37
CA SER A 63 15.65 0.77 3.44
C SER A 63 14.62 0.69 2.32
N ALA A 64 13.49 1.40 2.43
CA ALA A 64 12.56 1.63 1.33
C ALA A 64 13.18 2.40 0.14
N VAL A 65 14.42 2.91 0.29
CA VAL A 65 15.16 3.69 -0.72
C VAL A 65 16.20 2.83 -1.46
N SER A 66 16.54 1.62 -1.00
CA SER A 66 17.55 0.76 -1.64
C SER A 66 16.94 -0.32 -2.53
N SER A 67 17.42 -0.38 -3.77
CA SER A 67 16.78 -0.98 -4.96
C SER A 67 17.05 -2.47 -5.23
N SER A 68 17.26 -3.32 -4.22
CA SER A 68 17.78 -4.69 -4.47
C SER A 68 17.10 -5.86 -3.73
N VAL A 69 15.77 -5.86 -3.53
CA VAL A 69 15.08 -7.01 -2.91
C VAL A 69 14.30 -7.84 -3.94
N ILE A 70 14.52 -9.16 -3.89
CA ILE A 70 13.94 -10.22 -4.73
C ILE A 70 12.40 -10.19 -4.70
N LEU A 71 11.78 -10.27 -5.89
CA LEU A 71 10.33 -10.12 -6.14
C LEU A 71 9.44 -11.15 -5.41
N ASP A 72 9.96 -12.31 -5.04
CA ASP A 72 9.19 -13.37 -4.37
C ASP A 72 8.76 -13.00 -2.93
N ASN A 73 9.48 -12.08 -2.27
CA ASN A 73 9.08 -11.55 -0.96
C ASN A 73 7.84 -10.63 -1.05
N PHE A 74 7.42 -10.25 -2.25
CA PHE A 74 6.29 -9.35 -2.46
C PHE A 74 4.94 -10.07 -2.45
N VAL A 75 4.93 -11.41 -2.57
CA VAL A 75 3.70 -12.20 -2.60
C VAL A 75 3.36 -12.67 -1.18
N ILE A 76 2.18 -12.26 -0.71
CA ILE A 76 1.70 -12.48 0.65
C ILE A 76 1.11 -13.90 0.75
N ASN A 77 1.49 -14.64 1.79
CA ASN A 77 0.85 -15.88 2.20
C ASN A 77 0.26 -15.67 3.60
N LYS A 78 -1.07 -15.58 3.74
CA LYS A 78 -1.75 -15.28 5.02
C LYS A 78 -3.02 -16.11 5.22
N ASN A 79 -3.10 -16.78 6.37
CA ASN A 79 -4.27 -17.51 6.88
C ASN A 79 -4.74 -16.87 8.21
N THR A 80 -5.36 -15.69 8.16
CA THR A 80 -6.10 -15.15 9.33
C THR A 80 -7.55 -14.86 8.91
N HIS A 81 -8.49 -15.06 9.82
CA HIS A 81 -9.93 -15.03 9.51
C HIS A 81 -10.41 -13.68 8.95
N ASP A 82 -9.92 -12.56 9.48
CA ASP A 82 -10.32 -11.23 9.00
C ASP A 82 -9.70 -10.88 7.65
N ILE A 83 -8.48 -11.34 7.39
CA ILE A 83 -7.85 -11.18 6.07
C ILE A 83 -8.56 -12.06 5.04
N LEU A 84 -8.97 -13.28 5.42
CA LEU A 84 -9.77 -14.14 4.55
C LEU A 84 -11.12 -13.49 4.18
N LYS A 85 -11.77 -12.77 5.11
CA LYS A 85 -12.98 -11.98 4.79
C LYS A 85 -12.69 -10.88 3.78
N VAL A 86 -11.64 -10.09 4.00
CA VAL A 86 -11.23 -9.03 3.06
C VAL A 86 -10.86 -9.62 1.70
N SER A 87 -10.10 -10.71 1.68
CA SER A 87 -9.70 -11.41 0.45
C SER A 87 -10.88 -12.06 -0.27
N ALA A 88 -11.85 -12.62 0.45
CA ALA A 88 -13.07 -13.15 -0.16
C ALA A 88 -13.91 -12.04 -0.82
N VAL A 89 -13.97 -10.86 -0.19
CA VAL A 89 -14.64 -9.69 -0.74
C VAL A 89 -13.90 -9.15 -1.97
N GLU A 90 -12.57 -8.99 -1.88
CA GLU A 90 -11.71 -8.58 -3.02
C GLU A 90 -11.82 -9.57 -4.19
N GLY A 91 -11.79 -10.88 -3.90
CA GLY A 91 -11.97 -11.95 -4.88
C GLY A 91 -13.35 -11.96 -5.50
N THR A 92 -14.40 -11.70 -4.71
CA THR A 92 -15.79 -11.57 -5.21
C THR A 92 -15.92 -10.37 -6.14
N LEU A 93 -15.29 -9.23 -5.81
CA LEU A 93 -15.28 -8.06 -6.68
C LEU A 93 -14.54 -8.34 -7.99
N ALA A 94 -13.38 -8.98 -7.93
CA ALA A 94 -12.61 -9.36 -9.12
C ALA A 94 -13.41 -10.34 -10.00
N PHE A 95 -14.00 -11.38 -9.41
CA PHE A 95 -14.85 -12.33 -10.11
C PHE A 95 -16.08 -11.64 -10.73
N HIS A 96 -16.78 -10.79 -9.98
CA HIS A 96 -17.92 -10.01 -10.47
C HIS A 96 -17.53 -9.14 -11.68
N THR A 97 -16.38 -8.45 -11.60
CA THR A 97 -15.85 -7.63 -12.69
C THR A 97 -15.58 -8.47 -13.95
N VAL A 98 -14.97 -9.65 -13.79
CA VAL A 98 -14.69 -10.58 -14.90
C VAL A 98 -15.99 -11.16 -15.47
N VAL A 99 -16.92 -11.63 -14.64
CA VAL A 99 -18.20 -12.21 -15.10
C VAL A 99 -18.98 -11.22 -15.95
N HIS A 100 -19.01 -9.95 -15.54
CA HIS A 100 -19.77 -8.96 -16.29
C HIS A 100 -19.07 -8.44 -17.54
N HIS A 101 -17.79 -8.79 -17.82
CA HIS A 101 -17.07 -8.37 -19.05
C HIS A 101 -17.25 -6.90 -19.42
N HIS A 102 -17.42 -6.04 -18.42
CA HIS A 102 -17.97 -4.72 -18.61
C HIS A 102 -17.11 -3.68 -17.92
N SER A 103 -16.95 -2.54 -18.61
CA SER A 103 -16.33 -1.36 -18.02
C SER A 103 -17.04 -1.03 -16.70
N TYR A 104 -16.33 -0.38 -15.78
CA TYR A 104 -16.90 0.14 -14.52
C TYR A 104 -18.22 0.91 -14.71
N ARG A 105 -18.47 1.42 -15.92
CA ARG A 105 -19.66 2.19 -16.32
C ARG A 105 -20.93 1.36 -16.55
N SER A 106 -20.80 0.05 -16.72
CA SER A 106 -21.87 -0.86 -17.15
C SER A 106 -22.41 -1.73 -16.01
N MET A 107 -21.95 -1.48 -14.78
CA MET A 107 -22.30 -2.26 -13.60
C MET A 107 -22.95 -1.36 -12.53
N ASP A 108 -24.26 -1.16 -12.61
CA ASP A 108 -25.03 -0.35 -11.63
C ASP A 108 -24.98 -0.94 -10.20
N CYS A 109 -24.70 -2.23 -10.08
CA CYS A 109 -24.53 -2.93 -8.81
C CYS A 109 -23.13 -2.80 -8.20
N THR A 110 -22.12 -2.41 -8.99
CA THR A 110 -20.73 -2.26 -8.51
C THR A 110 -20.59 -1.21 -7.42
N PRO A 111 -21.19 0.00 -7.50
CA PRO A 111 -21.18 0.98 -6.42
C PRO A 111 -21.77 0.47 -5.10
N VAL A 112 -22.81 -0.37 -5.17
CA VAL A 112 -23.47 -0.98 -4.00
C VAL A 112 -22.55 -1.99 -3.35
N ILE A 113 -21.97 -2.90 -4.15
CA ILE A 113 -21.00 -3.89 -3.68
C ILE A 113 -19.81 -3.17 -3.05
N LEU A 114 -19.21 -2.22 -3.77
CA LEU A 114 -18.07 -1.42 -3.33
C LEU A 114 -18.31 -0.69 -2.01
N ARG A 115 -19.51 -0.14 -1.77
CA ARG A 115 -19.87 0.44 -0.45
C ARG A 115 -19.88 -0.60 0.66
N SER A 116 -20.40 -1.80 0.40
CA SER A 116 -20.30 -2.91 1.35
C SER A 116 -18.84 -3.32 1.62
N ILE A 117 -17.94 -3.21 0.62
CA ILE A 117 -16.48 -3.41 0.82
C ILE A 117 -15.88 -2.30 1.70
N THR A 118 -16.26 -1.04 1.49
CA THR A 118 -15.76 0.08 2.31
C THR A 118 -16.20 0.01 3.78
N THR A 119 -17.21 -0.80 4.10
CA THR A 119 -17.65 -1.02 5.50
C THR A 119 -16.57 -1.76 6.32
N PHE A 120 -15.58 -2.38 5.66
CA PHE A 120 -14.39 -2.95 6.31
C PHE A 120 -13.28 -1.92 6.60
N SER A 121 -13.56 -0.62 6.42
CA SER A 121 -12.61 0.47 6.63
C SER A 121 -11.96 0.45 8.02
N GLU A 122 -12.69 0.05 9.06
CA GLU A 122 -12.16 0.04 10.44
C GLU A 122 -10.97 -0.91 10.61
N ILE A 123 -11.07 -2.12 10.06
CA ILE A 123 -9.99 -3.13 10.11
C ILE A 123 -8.77 -2.64 9.31
N VAL A 124 -9.01 -2.03 8.15
CA VAL A 124 -7.94 -1.47 7.31
C VAL A 124 -7.24 -0.30 8.03
N ILE A 125 -8.01 0.60 8.65
CA ILE A 125 -7.47 1.73 9.42
C ILE A 125 -6.64 1.23 10.61
N GLU A 126 -7.09 0.19 11.31
CA GLU A 126 -6.34 -0.46 12.39
C GLU A 126 -4.98 -0.99 11.90
N CYS A 127 -4.98 -1.71 10.77
CA CYS A 127 -3.75 -2.22 10.15
C CYS A 127 -2.80 -1.06 9.79
N LEU A 128 -3.34 0.06 9.33
CA LEU A 128 -2.55 1.23 8.95
C LEU A 128 -1.95 1.97 10.14
N LYS A 129 -2.37 1.73 11.39
CA LYS A 129 -1.79 2.40 12.58
C LYS A 129 -0.31 2.07 12.79
N SER A 130 0.11 0.83 12.54
CA SER A 130 1.51 0.40 12.69
C SER A 130 2.38 0.70 11.46
N ILE A 131 1.76 1.00 10.33
CA ILE A 131 2.47 1.26 9.07
C ILE A 131 3.12 2.65 9.12
N PRO A 132 4.43 2.79 8.84
CA PRO A 132 5.10 4.08 8.91
C PRO A 132 4.87 4.95 7.67
N PHE A 133 4.78 4.33 6.49
CA PHE A 133 4.65 5.04 5.21
C PHE A 133 3.58 4.42 4.33
N THR A 134 2.89 5.31 3.62
CA THR A 134 1.78 5.01 2.73
C THR A 134 1.88 5.87 1.49
N SER A 135 1.36 5.38 0.37
CA SER A 135 1.01 6.19 -0.78
C SER A 135 -0.50 6.25 -0.93
N ILE A 136 -0.99 7.33 -1.52
CA ILE A 136 -2.41 7.49 -1.86
C ILE A 136 -2.56 7.46 -3.37
N ALA A 137 -3.55 6.73 -3.85
CA ALA A 137 -3.86 6.63 -5.26
C ALA A 137 -5.34 6.90 -5.49
N THR A 138 -5.66 7.49 -6.63
CA THR A 138 -7.03 7.68 -7.07
C THR A 138 -7.10 7.57 -8.58
N ASP A 139 -8.27 7.15 -9.05
CA ASP A 139 -8.64 7.20 -10.45
C ASP A 139 -10.03 7.83 -10.56
N ALA A 140 -10.45 8.18 -11.78
CA ALA A 140 -11.77 8.73 -12.06
C ALA A 140 -12.55 7.78 -12.95
N SER A 141 -13.75 7.40 -12.51
CA SER A 141 -14.71 6.64 -13.32
C SER A 141 -15.96 7.46 -13.58
N ASN A 142 -16.48 7.37 -14.80
CA ASN A 142 -17.68 8.09 -15.24
C ASN A 142 -18.93 7.23 -15.03
N HIS A 143 -19.84 7.67 -14.15
CA HIS A 143 -21.15 7.03 -13.98
C HIS A 143 -22.28 8.03 -14.23
N GLY A 144 -22.83 8.00 -15.44
CA GLY A 144 -23.75 9.04 -15.93
C GLY A 144 -23.10 10.43 -15.86
N ASN A 145 -23.77 11.37 -15.20
CA ASN A 145 -23.26 12.73 -14.97
C ASN A 145 -22.42 12.88 -13.69
N THR A 146 -22.13 11.79 -12.99
CA THR A 146 -21.37 11.79 -11.74
C THR A 146 -20.01 11.13 -11.95
N LYS A 147 -18.98 11.70 -11.34
CA LYS A 147 -17.61 11.17 -11.35
C LYS A 147 -17.36 10.45 -10.04
N MET A 148 -16.89 9.21 -10.12
CA MET A 148 -16.60 8.37 -8.97
C MET A 148 -15.09 8.22 -8.81
N PHE A 149 -14.61 8.45 -7.60
CA PHE A 149 -13.20 8.42 -7.23
C PHE A 149 -12.98 7.34 -6.17
N PRO A 150 -12.49 6.14 -6.54
CA PRO A 150 -11.95 5.20 -5.59
C PRO A 150 -10.65 5.76 -4.99
N ILE A 151 -10.56 5.79 -3.66
CA ILE A 151 -9.38 6.24 -2.94
C ILE A 151 -8.68 5.02 -2.34
N LEU A 152 -7.50 4.75 -2.88
CA LEU A 152 -6.68 3.61 -2.53
C LEU A 152 -5.49 4.05 -1.69
N ILE A 153 -5.10 3.23 -0.74
CA ILE A 153 -3.84 3.35 -0.03
C ILE A 153 -2.99 2.14 -0.31
N GLN A 154 -1.75 2.41 -0.68
CA GLN A 154 -0.74 1.39 -0.85
C GLN A 154 0.34 1.54 0.23
N TYR A 155 0.77 0.41 0.77
CA TYR A 155 1.78 0.36 1.82
C TYR A 155 2.54 -0.97 1.79
N TYR A 156 3.72 -0.97 2.41
CA TYR A 156 4.48 -2.18 2.63
C TYR A 156 4.20 -2.73 4.03
N ASP A 157 3.67 -3.94 4.11
CA ASP A 157 3.47 -4.63 5.39
C ASP A 157 4.79 -5.28 5.80
N TYR A 158 5.62 -4.54 6.54
CA TYR A 158 6.94 -5.02 6.96
C TYR A 158 6.88 -6.22 7.93
N LEU A 159 5.76 -6.43 8.62
CA LEU A 159 5.60 -7.55 9.55
C LEU A 159 5.37 -8.85 8.79
N ASN A 160 4.53 -8.81 7.76
CA ASN A 160 4.14 -10.01 7.03
C ASN A 160 4.80 -10.13 5.65
N GLY A 161 5.54 -9.12 5.23
CA GLY A 161 6.08 -8.94 3.88
C GLY A 161 5.01 -8.49 2.90
N GLY A 162 5.46 -7.81 1.83
CA GLY A 162 4.67 -7.54 0.64
C GLY A 162 4.01 -6.17 0.56
N ILE A 163 3.75 -5.76 -0.69
CA ILE A 163 2.97 -4.57 -1.02
C ILE A 163 1.50 -4.91 -0.87
N ASN A 164 0.78 -4.09 -0.12
CA ASN A 164 -0.66 -4.17 0.03
C ASN A 164 -1.28 -2.91 -0.57
N VAL A 165 -2.39 -3.09 -1.28
CA VAL A 165 -3.24 -2.00 -1.76
C VAL A 165 -4.62 -2.21 -1.14
N LYS A 166 -5.18 -1.17 -0.53
CA LYS A 166 -6.49 -1.23 0.12
C LYS A 166 -7.35 -0.05 -0.29
N LEU A 167 -8.60 -0.31 -0.60
CA LEU A 167 -9.62 0.70 -0.83
C LEU A 167 -10.09 1.25 0.52
N ILE A 168 -9.96 2.55 0.71
CA ILE A 168 -10.28 3.20 2.00
C ILE A 168 -11.50 4.11 1.93
N ASP A 169 -11.85 4.60 0.74
CA ASP A 169 -13.03 5.43 0.53
C ASP A 169 -13.43 5.41 -0.95
N ILE A 170 -14.68 5.77 -1.22
CA ILE A 170 -15.19 6.01 -2.57
C ILE A 170 -16.03 7.27 -2.52
N LYS A 171 -15.61 8.27 -3.29
CA LYS A 171 -16.22 9.58 -3.30
C LYS A 171 -16.84 9.87 -4.66
N ASN A 172 -17.98 10.55 -4.63
CA ASN A 172 -18.66 10.98 -5.85
C ASN A 172 -18.58 12.50 -5.95
N THR A 173 -18.34 13.01 -7.15
CA THR A 173 -18.29 14.45 -7.44
C THR A 173 -19.00 14.76 -8.75
N LYS A 174 -19.26 16.05 -8.96
CA LYS A 174 -19.81 16.57 -10.21
C LYS A 174 -18.73 16.94 -11.24
N ASN A 175 -17.47 17.06 -10.82
CA ASN A 175 -16.36 17.50 -11.67
C ASN A 175 -15.03 16.83 -11.27
N GLU A 176 -14.05 16.90 -12.17
CA GLU A 176 -12.71 16.31 -12.00
C GLU A 176 -11.63 17.39 -11.90
N THR A 177 -11.97 18.56 -11.36
CA THR A 177 -10.98 19.61 -11.17
C THR A 177 -9.95 19.17 -10.13
N SER A 178 -8.71 19.62 -10.28
CA SER A 178 -7.65 19.27 -9.34
C SER A 178 -7.91 19.77 -7.92
N ASP A 179 -8.68 20.85 -7.75
CA ASP A 179 -9.15 21.33 -6.43
C ASP A 179 -10.11 20.33 -5.78
N THR A 180 -11.19 19.99 -6.49
CA THR A 180 -12.21 19.07 -5.98
C THR A 180 -11.59 17.71 -5.64
N VAL A 181 -10.76 17.15 -6.52
CA VAL A 181 -10.12 15.86 -6.26
C VAL A 181 -9.11 15.96 -5.10
N CYS A 182 -8.33 17.03 -5.01
CA CYS A 182 -7.41 17.21 -3.89
C CYS A 182 -8.16 17.31 -2.55
N GLU A 183 -9.27 18.05 -2.50
CA GLU A 183 -10.10 18.17 -1.30
C GLU A 183 -10.65 16.80 -0.86
N LEU A 184 -11.17 16.00 -1.78
CA LEU A 184 -11.62 14.64 -1.50
C LEU A 184 -10.53 13.75 -0.89
N LEU A 185 -9.31 13.82 -1.44
CA LEU A 185 -8.17 13.05 -0.93
C LEU A 185 -7.76 13.51 0.46
N LEU A 186 -7.79 14.82 0.72
CA LEU A 186 -7.50 15.38 2.04
C LEU A 186 -8.57 14.98 3.07
N GLU A 187 -9.85 15.05 2.74
CA GLU A 187 -10.95 14.61 3.59
C GLU A 187 -10.82 13.13 3.96
N SER A 188 -10.64 12.27 2.97
CA SER A 188 -10.58 10.82 3.15
C SER A 188 -9.34 10.43 3.96
N ARG A 189 -8.23 11.16 3.79
CA ARG A 189 -7.03 10.98 4.62
C ARG A 189 -7.25 11.43 6.07
N ASN A 190 -7.91 12.57 6.28
CA ASN A 190 -8.15 13.12 7.60
C ASN A 190 -9.11 12.25 8.41
N LYS A 191 -10.20 11.77 7.78
CA LYS A 191 -11.16 10.84 8.38
C LYS A 191 -10.49 9.57 8.93
N ASN A 192 -9.43 9.10 8.26
CA ASN A 192 -8.78 7.83 8.55
C ASN A 192 -7.49 7.97 9.41
N ASN A 193 -7.16 9.17 9.91
CA ASN A 193 -5.95 9.44 10.71
C ASN A 193 -4.61 9.11 10.00
N ILE A 194 -4.53 9.28 8.67
CA ILE A 194 -3.35 8.89 7.86
C ILE A 194 -2.44 10.10 7.57
N LYS A 195 -2.58 11.17 8.36
CA LYS A 195 -2.08 12.50 8.00
C LYS A 195 -0.55 12.61 7.85
N SER A 196 0.20 11.86 8.65
CA SER A 196 1.67 11.96 8.75
C SER A 196 2.44 10.88 7.97
N LYS A 197 1.74 9.99 7.25
CA LYS A 197 2.33 8.78 6.65
C LYS A 197 2.42 8.82 5.14
N CYS A 198 1.80 9.82 4.50
CA CYS A 198 1.68 9.87 3.05
C CYS A 198 2.96 10.42 2.41
N ILE A 199 3.71 9.56 1.70
CA ILE A 199 4.98 9.91 1.05
C ILE A 199 4.89 9.93 -0.47
N ALA A 200 3.83 9.36 -1.06
CA ALA A 200 3.66 9.37 -2.50
C ALA A 200 2.19 9.52 -2.91
N PHE A 201 2.00 10.09 -4.09
CA PHE A 201 0.73 10.13 -4.82
C PHE A 201 0.89 9.31 -6.11
N VAL A 202 -0.05 8.40 -6.36
CA VAL A 202 -0.08 7.56 -7.56
C VAL A 202 -1.29 7.94 -8.41
N GLY A 203 -1.08 8.17 -9.70
CA GLY A 203 -2.14 8.50 -10.64
C GLY A 203 -1.70 8.27 -12.09
N ASP A 204 -2.63 8.33 -13.03
CA ASP A 204 -2.29 8.36 -14.46
C ASP A 204 -1.66 9.70 -14.85
N ASN A 205 -1.10 9.78 -16.06
CA ASN A 205 -0.34 10.96 -16.51
C ASN A 205 -1.24 12.11 -17.00
N THR A 206 -2.51 12.16 -16.59
CA THR A 206 -3.40 13.25 -16.96
C THR A 206 -2.89 14.60 -16.44
N ASN A 207 -3.21 15.67 -17.16
CA ASN A 207 -2.85 17.03 -16.76
C ASN A 207 -3.43 17.39 -15.38
N THR A 208 -4.61 16.87 -15.05
CA THR A 208 -5.23 17.06 -13.73
C THR A 208 -4.38 16.46 -12.62
N ASN A 209 -3.78 15.29 -12.84
CA ASN A 209 -2.94 14.60 -11.85
C ASN A 209 -1.55 15.24 -11.69
N PHE A 210 -0.84 15.46 -12.80
CA PHE A 210 0.60 15.86 -12.78
C PHE A 210 0.95 17.13 -13.56
N GLY A 211 0.01 17.78 -14.24
CA GLY A 211 0.24 19.05 -14.93
C GLY A 211 0.91 18.95 -16.30
N GLY A 212 0.88 17.78 -16.94
CA GLY A 212 1.44 17.54 -18.27
C GLY A 212 2.97 17.58 -18.32
N ILE A 213 3.55 17.66 -19.54
CA ILE A 213 5.01 17.62 -19.78
C ILE A 213 5.75 18.72 -19.00
N ASN A 214 5.17 19.93 -18.93
CA ASN A 214 5.76 21.07 -18.24
C ASN A 214 5.49 21.09 -16.72
N ARG A 215 4.72 20.11 -16.20
CA ARG A 215 4.31 20.00 -14.79
C ARG A 215 3.95 21.34 -14.16
N ILE A 216 3.07 22.10 -14.82
CA ILE A 216 2.76 23.48 -14.42
C ILE A 216 2.35 23.50 -12.95
N SER A 217 3.14 24.22 -12.15
CA SER A 217 3.00 24.26 -10.70
C SER A 217 1.68 24.90 -10.28
N GLY A 218 0.95 24.25 -9.35
CA GLY A 218 -0.20 24.83 -8.65
C GLY A 218 -1.59 24.50 -9.21
N GLN A 219 -1.70 23.93 -10.42
CA GLN A 219 -2.98 23.61 -11.07
C GLN A 219 -3.29 22.11 -11.15
N ASN A 220 -2.47 21.25 -10.55
CA ASN A 220 -2.64 19.80 -10.57
C ASN A 220 -2.67 19.20 -9.16
N ILE A 221 -3.24 18.00 -9.04
CA ILE A 221 -3.45 17.31 -7.76
C ILE A 221 -2.12 17.08 -7.05
N PHE A 222 -1.08 16.63 -7.76
CA PHE A 222 0.22 16.36 -7.16
C PHE A 222 0.85 17.58 -6.48
N THR A 223 0.86 18.74 -7.14
CA THR A 223 1.43 19.98 -6.59
C THR A 223 0.64 20.51 -5.40
N LYS A 224 -0.69 20.39 -5.44
CA LYS A 224 -1.59 20.74 -4.33
C LYS A 224 -1.35 19.83 -3.13
N LEU A 225 -1.32 18.51 -3.34
CA LEU A 225 -1.00 17.54 -2.28
C LEU A 225 0.42 17.75 -1.74
N LYS A 226 1.42 18.00 -2.58
CA LYS A 226 2.79 18.26 -2.13
C LYS A 226 2.85 19.48 -1.19
N SER A 227 2.03 20.49 -1.44
CA SER A 227 1.95 21.69 -0.62
C SER A 227 1.20 21.45 0.70
N SER A 228 0.11 20.67 0.67
CA SER A 228 -0.77 20.44 1.83
C SER A 228 -0.41 19.22 2.70
N VAL A 229 0.41 18.30 2.18
CA VAL A 229 0.64 16.98 2.78
C VAL A 229 2.09 16.78 3.18
N ASN A 230 2.99 16.87 2.21
CA ASN A 230 4.40 16.59 2.39
C ASN A 230 5.20 17.28 1.29
N LYS A 231 6.10 18.21 1.66
CA LYS A 231 6.95 18.91 0.68
C LYS A 231 7.85 17.97 -0.13
N ASN A 232 8.10 16.76 0.38
CA ASN A 232 8.88 15.71 -0.27
C ASN A 232 7.99 14.61 -0.87
N LEU A 233 6.70 14.89 -1.13
CA LEU A 233 5.80 13.94 -1.77
C LEU A 233 6.34 13.50 -3.14
N LEU A 234 6.36 12.19 -3.36
CA LEU A 234 6.76 11.57 -4.63
C LEU A 234 5.53 11.41 -5.54
N GLY A 235 5.70 11.76 -6.81
CA GLY A 235 4.68 11.52 -7.83
C GLY A 235 5.03 10.25 -8.59
N VAL A 236 4.12 9.27 -8.60
CA VAL A 236 4.32 7.97 -9.23
C VAL A 236 3.25 7.78 -10.32
N GLY A 237 3.69 7.43 -11.53
CA GLY A 237 2.77 7.14 -12.63
C GLY A 237 2.07 5.79 -12.44
N CYS A 238 0.84 5.69 -12.94
CA CYS A 238 0.06 4.46 -12.91
C CYS A 238 0.77 3.33 -13.70
N PRO A 239 1.16 2.21 -13.07
CA PRO A 239 1.86 1.12 -13.76
C PRO A 239 1.06 0.53 -14.92
N ALA A 240 -0.26 0.41 -14.76
CA ALA A 240 -1.14 -0.09 -15.82
C ALA A 240 -1.15 0.84 -17.03
N HIS A 241 -1.17 2.15 -16.81
CA HIS A 241 -1.12 3.13 -17.88
C HIS A 241 0.25 3.16 -18.57
N ILE A 242 1.34 3.02 -17.83
CA ILE A 242 2.70 2.89 -18.38
C ILE A 242 2.78 1.66 -19.30
N LEU A 243 2.28 0.52 -18.83
CA LEU A 243 2.26 -0.72 -19.61
C LEU A 243 1.39 -0.58 -20.87
N HIS A 244 0.20 0.00 -20.75
CA HIS A 244 -0.69 0.26 -21.88
C HIS A 244 -0.01 1.11 -22.95
N ASN A 245 0.62 2.22 -22.55
CA ASN A 245 1.31 3.11 -23.49
C ASN A 245 2.52 2.42 -24.13
N ALA A 246 3.27 1.60 -23.38
CA ALA A 246 4.39 0.83 -23.93
C ALA A 246 3.93 -0.17 -25.00
N ILE A 247 2.82 -0.88 -24.75
CA ILE A 247 2.23 -1.80 -25.73
C ILE A 247 1.71 -1.03 -26.95
N HIS A 248 0.95 0.05 -26.73
CA HIS A 248 0.41 0.88 -27.81
C HIS A 248 1.53 1.41 -28.72
N HIS A 249 2.56 2.02 -28.12
CA HIS A 249 3.71 2.50 -28.88
C HIS A 249 4.43 1.38 -29.61
N GLY A 250 4.60 0.21 -28.99
CA GLY A 250 5.19 -0.95 -29.65
C GLY A 250 4.39 -1.39 -30.87
N VAL A 251 3.06 -1.44 -30.76
CA VAL A 251 2.14 -1.80 -31.85
C VAL A 251 2.18 -0.77 -32.99
N ASP A 252 2.18 0.53 -32.66
CA ASP A 252 2.24 1.61 -33.66
C ASP A 252 3.53 1.59 -34.51
N GLN A 253 4.59 0.90 -34.06
CA GLN A 253 5.82 0.73 -34.85
C GLN A 253 5.76 -0.41 -35.88
N PHE A 254 4.70 -1.23 -35.85
CA PHE A 254 4.51 -2.32 -36.82
C PHE A 254 3.71 -1.91 -38.06
N ASP A 255 3.15 -0.68 -38.08
CA ASP A 255 2.58 -0.03 -39.25
C ASP A 255 3.63 0.84 -39.97
#